data_AF-A0A1T3P120-F1
#
_entry.id   AF-A0A1T3P120-F1
#
_cell.length_a   1.000
_cell.length_b   1.000
_cell.length_c   1.000
_cell.angle_alpha   90.00
_cell.angle_beta   90.00
_cell.angle_gamma   90.00
#
_symmetry.space_group_name_H-M   'P 1'
#
loop_
_entity.id
_entity.type
_entity.pdbx_description
1 polymer ?
#
loop_
_entity_poly.entity_id
_entity_poly.type
_entity_poly.pdbx_seq_one_letter_code
_entity_poly.pdbx_strand_id
1 'polypeptide(L)'
;MEPTASEGARENPWAWQAGRNPYRGTAFQILDLDPDLTGRAAIKAQVRKRRQRITRSADRFPVHGRVLAPAEVNAAEEALNDPAGRLTAELLTHRPERPGPDPAELAEEFAETDPPESAGPTRIGIDRRVLAGLVPPPAPREFVPLWTEEGAH
;
A
#
# COMPACT_ATOMS: atom_id res chain seq x y z
N MET A 1 10.63 44.07 15.29
CA MET A 1 11.30 43.19 14.33
C MET A 1 10.53 41.90 14.37
N GLU A 2 9.45 41.83 13.58
CA GLU A 2 8.62 40.64 13.50
C GLU A 2 9.34 39.61 12.62
N PRO A 3 9.42 38.33 13.02
CA PRO A 3 9.98 37.31 12.17
C PRO A 3 9.07 37.17 10.95
N THR A 4 9.59 37.58 9.79
CA THR A 4 8.96 37.41 8.49
C THR A 4 8.70 35.92 8.27
N ALA A 5 7.43 35.57 8.14
CA ALA A 5 6.97 34.25 7.79
C ALA A 5 7.76 33.72 6.58
N SER A 6 8.30 32.51 6.74
CA SER A 6 9.01 31.75 5.72
C SER A 6 8.34 31.86 4.35
N GLU A 7 8.94 32.66 3.46
CA GLU A 7 8.51 32.94 2.09
C GLU A 7 8.91 31.79 1.12
N GLY A 8 8.84 30.56 1.62
CA GLY A 8 9.30 29.37 0.90
C GLY A 8 8.69 28.05 1.36
N ALA A 9 7.77 28.05 2.32
CA ALA A 9 6.99 26.87 2.65
C ALA A 9 6.07 26.54 1.46
N ARG A 10 6.59 25.82 0.47
CA ARG A 10 5.78 25.17 -0.56
C ARG A 10 4.77 24.31 0.18
N GLU A 11 3.52 24.77 0.25
CA GLU A 11 2.44 24.03 0.88
C GLU A 11 2.43 22.62 0.29
N ASN A 12 2.77 21.63 1.13
CA ASN A 12 2.77 20.24 0.71
C ASN A 12 1.31 19.87 0.37
N PRO A 13 0.97 19.64 -0.92
CA PRO A 13 -0.40 19.35 -1.31
C PRO A 13 -0.87 17.98 -0.78
N TRP A 14 0.07 17.15 -0.32
CA TRP A 14 -0.18 15.85 0.31
C TRP A 14 -0.16 15.91 1.84
N ALA A 15 0.06 17.08 2.45
CA ALA A 15 -0.12 17.25 3.88
C ALA A 15 -1.61 17.25 4.24
N TRP A 16 -1.92 16.82 5.47
CA TRP A 16 -3.26 16.92 6.00
C TRP A 16 -3.66 18.39 6.12
N GLN A 17 -4.77 18.77 5.48
CA GLN A 17 -5.30 20.13 5.54
C GLN A 17 -6.51 20.15 6.47
N ALA A 18 -6.50 21.03 7.47
CA ALA A 18 -7.55 21.15 8.48
C ALA A 18 -7.95 19.81 9.14
N GLY A 19 -6.96 18.96 9.43
CA GLY A 19 -7.17 17.64 10.06
C GLY A 19 -7.82 16.61 9.13
N ARG A 20 -7.76 16.81 7.81
CA ARG A 20 -8.30 15.88 6.81
C ARG A 20 -7.20 15.35 5.90
N ASN A 21 -7.25 14.05 5.66
CA ASN A 21 -6.44 13.39 4.64
C ASN A 21 -6.79 13.99 3.25
N PRO A 22 -5.79 14.44 2.46
CA PRO A 22 -6.00 15.02 1.14
C PRO A 22 -6.57 14.04 0.11
N TYR A 23 -6.39 12.73 0.31
CA TYR A 23 -6.97 11.71 -0.56
C TYR A 23 -8.43 11.47 -0.18
N ARG A 24 -9.34 11.81 -1.10
CA ARG A 24 -10.78 11.63 -0.90
C ARG A 24 -11.16 10.15 -1.02
N GLY A 25 -11.52 9.55 0.11
CA GLY A 25 -12.27 8.28 0.19
C GLY A 25 -11.42 7.03 -0.04
N THR A 26 -10.73 6.57 1.00
CA THR A 26 -10.08 5.25 0.97
C THR A 26 -11.10 4.13 1.20
N ALA A 27 -10.80 2.91 0.75
CA ALA A 27 -11.65 1.74 0.99
C ALA A 27 -11.89 1.51 2.50
N PHE A 28 -10.89 1.79 3.34
CA PHE A 28 -11.03 1.77 4.80
C PHE A 28 -12.08 2.77 5.31
N GLN A 29 -12.07 4.01 4.81
CA GLN A 29 -13.05 5.03 5.19
C GLN A 29 -14.47 4.69 4.72
N ILE A 30 -14.62 4.19 3.48
CA ILE A 30 -15.93 3.75 2.95
C ILE A 30 -16.52 2.65 3.81
N LEU A 31 -15.67 1.70 4.23
CA LEU A 31 -16.04 0.56 5.04
C LEU A 31 -16.11 0.83 6.54
N ASP A 32 -15.72 2.03 6.99
CA ASP A 32 -15.63 2.37 8.43
C ASP A 32 -14.71 1.38 9.19
N LEU A 33 -13.60 1.04 8.53
CA LEU A 33 -12.57 0.13 9.02
C LEU A 33 -11.36 0.93 9.52
N ASP A 34 -10.84 0.52 10.67
CA ASP A 34 -9.53 0.93 11.13
C ASP A 34 -8.44 0.24 10.27
N PRO A 35 -7.49 0.98 9.68
CA PRO A 35 -6.37 0.39 8.93
C PRO A 35 -5.54 -0.60 9.77
N ASP A 36 -5.43 -0.38 11.07
CA ASP A 36 -4.69 -1.23 11.99
C ASP A 36 -5.50 -2.48 12.41
N LEU A 37 -6.77 -2.59 11.98
CA LEU A 37 -7.61 -3.76 12.25
C LEU A 37 -7.07 -4.99 11.52
N THR A 38 -6.58 -5.95 12.30
CA THR A 38 -6.11 -7.24 11.81
C THR A 38 -7.15 -8.34 12.06
N GLY A 39 -7.06 -9.42 11.28
CA GLY A 39 -7.92 -10.59 11.42
C GLY A 39 -9.13 -10.59 10.48
N ARG A 40 -9.19 -11.62 9.63
CA ARG A 40 -10.19 -11.76 8.56
C ARG A 40 -11.63 -11.76 9.08
N ALA A 41 -11.87 -12.37 10.24
CA ALA A 41 -13.19 -12.45 10.85
C ALA A 41 -13.67 -11.07 11.35
N ALA A 42 -12.78 -10.30 11.99
CA ALA A 42 -13.09 -8.96 12.49
C ALA A 42 -13.41 -8.00 11.33
N ILE A 43 -12.60 -8.04 10.27
CA ILE A 43 -12.82 -7.27 9.04
C ILE A 43 -14.19 -7.61 8.43
N LYS A 44 -14.49 -8.90 8.21
CA LYS A 44 -15.78 -9.32 7.65
C LYS A 44 -16.97 -8.91 8.51
N ALA A 45 -16.85 -8.99 9.83
CA ALA A 45 -17.91 -8.57 10.75
C ALA A 45 -18.21 -7.06 10.63
N GLN A 46 -17.16 -6.23 10.58
CA GLN A 46 -17.30 -4.78 10.37
C GLN A 46 -17.91 -4.45 9.01
N VAL A 47 -17.41 -5.07 7.93
CA VAL A 47 -17.96 -4.86 6.57
C VAL A 47 -19.45 -5.20 6.51
N ARG A 48 -19.85 -6.34 7.10
CA ARG A 48 -21.26 -6.74 7.18
C ARG A 48 -22.10 -5.69 7.94
N LYS A 49 -21.60 -5.21 9.08
CA LYS A 49 -22.26 -4.18 9.88
C LYS A 49 -22.41 -2.87 9.11
N ARG A 50 -21.35 -2.45 8.40
CA ARG A 50 -21.34 -1.26 7.55
C ARG A 50 -22.35 -1.37 6.42
N ARG A 51 -22.33 -2.46 5.67
CA ARG A 51 -23.31 -2.73 4.60
C ARG A 51 -24.74 -2.63 5.13
N GLN A 52 -25.02 -3.27 6.26
CA GLN A 52 -26.36 -3.25 6.87
C GLN A 52 -26.81 -1.83 7.29
N ARG A 53 -25.88 -0.98 7.75
CA ARG A 53 -26.16 0.42 8.08
C ARG A 53 -26.50 1.23 6.83
N ILE A 54 -25.68 1.12 5.78
CA ILE A 54 -25.89 1.84 4.52
C ILE A 54 -27.20 1.42 3.84
N THR A 55 -27.52 0.12 3.82
CA THR A 55 -28.79 -0.37 3.25
C THR A 55 -30.02 0.19 3.98
N ARG A 56 -29.93 0.42 5.30
CA ARG A 56 -31.07 0.92 6.09
C ARG A 56 -31.20 2.43 6.09
N SER A 57 -30.08 3.16 6.14
CA SER A 57 -30.08 4.62 6.31
C SER A 57 -28.75 5.21 5.85
N ALA A 58 -28.47 5.16 4.55
CA ALA A 58 -27.23 5.71 3.97
C ALA A 58 -27.05 7.21 4.24
N ASP A 59 -28.16 7.95 4.28
CA ASP A 59 -28.25 9.39 4.57
C ASP A 59 -27.66 9.78 5.93
N ARG A 60 -27.71 8.88 6.92
CA ARG A 60 -27.16 9.12 8.27
C ARG A 60 -25.66 8.91 8.38
N PHE A 61 -25.05 8.27 7.40
CA PHE A 61 -23.62 7.91 7.43
C PHE A 61 -22.88 8.43 6.20
N PRO A 62 -22.91 9.74 5.93
CA PRO A 62 -22.18 10.31 4.81
C PRO A 62 -20.68 10.16 5.02
N VAL A 63 -19.96 9.87 3.95
CA VAL A 63 -18.50 9.88 3.93
C VAL A 63 -18.06 11.09 3.13
N HIS A 64 -17.28 11.97 3.76
CA HIS A 64 -16.85 13.26 3.18
C HIS A 64 -18.02 14.13 2.67
N GLY A 65 -19.15 14.12 3.39
CA GLY A 65 -20.34 14.89 3.03
C GLY A 65 -21.18 14.28 1.90
N ARG A 66 -20.84 13.08 1.42
CA ARG A 66 -21.57 12.37 0.37
C ARG A 66 -22.24 11.11 0.91
N VAL A 67 -23.49 10.89 0.52
CA VAL A 67 -24.22 9.65 0.79
C VAL A 67 -23.61 8.52 -0.03
N LEU A 68 -23.23 7.43 0.63
CA LEU A 68 -22.66 6.26 -0.04
C LEU A 68 -23.75 5.41 -0.71
N ALA A 69 -23.47 4.95 -1.92
CA ALA A 69 -24.26 3.92 -2.57
C ALA A 69 -23.78 2.51 -2.14
N PRO A 70 -24.68 1.50 -2.10
CA PRO A 70 -24.30 0.12 -1.78
C PRO A 70 -23.21 -0.45 -2.69
N ALA A 71 -23.19 -0.04 -3.97
CA ALA A 71 -22.16 -0.44 -4.93
C ALA A 71 -20.75 -0.04 -4.50
N GLU A 72 -20.62 1.10 -3.82
CA GLU A 72 -19.32 1.63 -3.37
C GLU A 72 -18.79 0.87 -2.16
N VAL A 73 -19.69 0.42 -1.29
CA VAL A 73 -19.35 -0.49 -0.19
C VAL A 73 -18.84 -1.82 -0.74
N ASN A 74 -19.45 -2.34 -1.81
CA ASN A 74 -19.01 -3.57 -2.45
C ASN A 74 -17.65 -3.40 -3.14
N ALA A 75 -17.47 -2.32 -3.90
CA ALA A 75 -16.20 -2.01 -4.55
C ALA A 75 -15.06 -1.83 -3.52
N ALA A 76 -15.35 -1.19 -2.38
CA ALA A 76 -14.37 -1.06 -1.30
C ALA A 76 -14.04 -2.42 -0.65
N GLU A 77 -15.02 -3.31 -0.47
CA GLU A 77 -14.77 -4.67 0.04
C GLU A 77 -13.91 -5.48 -0.95
N GLU A 78 -14.19 -5.38 -2.24
CA GLU A 78 -13.41 -6.03 -3.29
C GLU A 78 -11.96 -5.51 -3.31
N ALA A 79 -11.77 -4.19 -3.26
CA ALA A 79 -10.46 -3.56 -3.20
C ALA A 79 -9.62 -4.01 -1.99
N LEU A 80 -10.24 -4.24 -0.82
CA LEU A 80 -9.52 -4.74 0.37
C LEU A 80 -9.27 -6.25 0.36
N ASN A 81 -10.00 -7.03 -0.46
CA ASN A 81 -9.75 -8.46 -0.62
C ASN A 81 -8.59 -8.75 -1.59
N ASP A 82 -8.34 -7.85 -2.53
CA ASP A 82 -7.14 -7.87 -3.38
C ASP A 82 -5.92 -7.33 -2.60
N PRO A 83 -4.80 -8.08 -2.51
CA PRO A 83 -3.59 -7.62 -1.82
C PRO A 83 -3.06 -6.28 -2.36
N ALA A 84 -3.08 -6.06 -3.68
CA ALA A 84 -2.59 -4.82 -4.28
C ALA A 84 -3.52 -3.64 -3.99
N GLY A 85 -4.83 -3.85 -4.11
CA GLY A 85 -5.85 -2.89 -3.71
C GLY A 85 -5.78 -2.53 -2.23
N ARG A 86 -5.56 -3.51 -1.36
CA ARG A 86 -5.38 -3.30 0.08
C ARG A 86 -4.14 -2.44 0.37
N LEU A 87 -2.99 -2.81 -0.19
CA LEU A 87 -1.76 -2.03 -0.01
C LEU A 87 -1.94 -0.58 -0.48
N THR A 88 -2.58 -0.39 -1.64
CA THR A 88 -2.90 0.94 -2.16
C THR A 88 -3.78 1.73 -1.18
N ALA A 89 -4.83 1.10 -0.62
CA ALA A 89 -5.68 1.75 0.37
C ALA A 89 -4.95 2.10 1.67
N GLU A 90 -3.99 1.26 2.10
CA GLU A 90 -3.14 1.52 3.27
C GLU A 90 -2.23 2.72 3.02
N LEU A 91 -1.56 2.77 1.86
CA LEU A 91 -0.70 3.90 1.46
C LEU A 91 -1.46 5.22 1.38
N LEU A 92 -2.69 5.19 0.84
CA LEU A 92 -3.56 6.37 0.80
C LEU A 92 -4.05 6.77 2.20
N THR A 93 -4.05 5.85 3.16
CA THR A 93 -4.38 6.13 4.56
C THR A 93 -3.10 6.50 5.33
N HIS A 94 -2.38 7.51 4.85
CA HIS A 94 -1.25 8.06 5.59
C HIS A 94 -1.73 8.77 6.85
N ARG A 95 -1.01 8.58 7.96
CA ARG A 95 -1.28 9.25 9.24
C ARG A 95 -0.94 10.74 9.12
N PRO A 96 -1.62 11.61 9.89
CA PRO A 96 -1.20 13.02 9.96
C PRO A 96 0.25 13.10 10.39
N GLU A 97 0.97 14.05 9.80
CA GLU A 97 2.35 14.34 10.17
C GLU A 97 2.40 14.69 11.65
N ARG A 98 3.29 14.03 12.40
CA ARG A 98 3.46 14.35 13.82
C ARG A 98 4.18 15.70 13.91
N PRO A 99 3.84 16.55 14.90
CA PRO A 99 4.67 17.71 15.19
C PRO A 99 6.09 17.21 15.48
N GLY A 100 7.06 17.75 14.74
CA GLY A 100 8.45 17.34 14.75
C GLY A 100 9.33 18.39 14.08
N PRO A 101 10.65 18.19 14.06
CA PRO A 101 11.56 19.07 13.35
C PRO A 101 11.18 19.15 11.87
N ASP A 102 11.45 20.30 11.24
CA ASP A 102 11.11 20.54 9.84
C ASP A 102 11.74 19.42 8.98
N PRO A 103 10.99 18.75 8.09
CA PRO A 103 11.54 17.78 7.16
C PRO A 103 12.77 18.29 6.40
N ALA A 104 12.86 19.59 6.13
CA ALA A 104 14.04 20.20 5.52
C ALA A 104 15.26 20.17 6.46
N GLU A 105 15.08 20.54 7.74
CA GLU A 105 16.13 20.46 8.77
C GLU A 105 16.60 19.02 8.97
N LEU A 106 15.66 18.06 9.00
CA LEU A 106 15.98 16.63 9.09
C LEU A 106 16.73 16.13 7.85
N ALA A 107 16.41 16.63 6.66
CA ALA A 107 17.09 16.25 5.43
C ALA A 107 18.52 16.80 5.38
N GLU A 108 18.74 18.02 5.88
CA GLU A 108 20.08 18.59 6.06
C GLU A 108 20.89 17.78 7.09
N GLU A 109 20.30 17.48 8.25
CA GLU A 109 20.93 16.63 9.27
C GLU A 109 21.28 15.25 8.70
N PHE A 110 20.38 14.63 7.93
CA PHE A 110 20.62 13.34 7.30
C PHE A 110 21.71 13.40 6.22
N ALA A 111 21.79 14.50 5.47
CA ALA A 111 22.83 14.71 4.47
C ALA A 111 24.22 14.91 5.10
N GLU A 112 24.26 15.48 6.31
CA GLU A 112 25.49 15.66 7.09
C GLU A 112 25.88 14.40 7.89
N THR A 113 24.95 13.46 8.07
CA THR A 113 25.19 12.23 8.81
C THR A 113 25.85 11.19 7.91
N ASP A 114 27.06 10.75 8.29
CA ASP A 114 27.69 9.60 7.64
C ASP A 114 26.80 8.36 7.79
N PRO A 115 26.59 7.57 6.72
CA PRO A 115 25.80 6.36 6.82
C PRO A 115 26.43 5.44 7.88
N PRO A 116 25.62 4.76 8.71
CA PRO A 116 26.16 3.83 9.68
C PRO A 116 27.05 2.82 8.97
N GLU A 117 28.16 2.43 9.59
CA GLU A 117 29.02 1.36 9.07
C GLU A 117 28.17 0.10 8.86
N SER A 118 27.79 -0.13 7.62
CA SER A 118 27.10 -1.35 7.23
C SER A 118 28.12 -2.46 7.35
N ALA A 119 27.94 -3.35 8.32
CA ALA A 119 28.56 -4.66 8.24
C ALA A 119 28.14 -5.25 6.89
N GLY A 120 29.09 -5.36 5.96
CA GLY A 120 28.83 -5.92 4.63
C GLY A 120 28.13 -7.27 4.77
N PRO A 121 27.32 -7.69 3.79
CA PRO A 121 26.61 -8.96 3.87
C PRO A 121 27.61 -10.07 4.20
N THR A 122 27.31 -10.87 5.22
CA THR A 122 28.11 -12.04 5.58
C THR A 122 28.36 -12.82 4.30
N ARG A 123 29.61 -12.88 3.84
CA ARG A 123 29.96 -13.65 2.66
C ARG A 123 29.75 -15.12 2.99
N ILE A 124 28.59 -15.65 2.65
CA ILE A 124 28.30 -17.07 2.75
C ILE A 124 29.22 -17.75 1.73
N GLY A 125 30.22 -18.48 2.22
CA GLY A 125 31.08 -19.32 1.38
C GLY A 125 30.27 -20.49 0.87
N ILE A 126 29.62 -20.33 -0.28
CA ILE A 126 28.90 -21.44 -0.91
C ILE A 126 29.91 -22.35 -1.60
N ASP A 127 30.04 -23.59 -1.11
CA ASP A 127 30.85 -24.61 -1.78
C ASP A 127 30.16 -25.02 -3.09
N ARG A 128 30.81 -24.69 -4.21
CA ARG A 128 30.34 -25.00 -5.56
C ARG A 128 30.16 -26.51 -5.79
N ARG A 129 30.89 -27.36 -5.07
CA ARG A 129 30.76 -28.83 -5.17
C ARG A 129 29.45 -29.32 -4.55
N VAL A 130 29.02 -28.69 -3.45
CA VAL A 130 27.74 -29.00 -2.80
C VAL A 130 26.57 -28.56 -3.69
N LEU A 131 26.67 -27.36 -4.28
CA LEU A 131 25.68 -26.89 -5.26
C LEU A 131 25.50 -27.86 -6.43
N ALA A 132 26.60 -28.35 -7.01
CA ALA A 132 26.55 -29.28 -8.14
C ALA A 132 25.84 -30.60 -7.79
N GLY A 133 25.91 -31.05 -6.54
CA GLY A 133 25.19 -32.24 -6.06
C GLY A 133 23.70 -32.01 -5.77
N LEU A 134 23.27 -30.76 -5.67
CA LEU A 134 21.87 -30.37 -5.43
C LEU A 134 21.10 -30.06 -6.72
N VAL A 135 21.79 -29.95 -7.86
CA VAL A 135 21.14 -29.74 -9.17
C VAL A 135 20.48 -31.06 -9.59
N PRO A 136 19.15 -31.11 -9.77
CA PRO A 136 18.51 -32.30 -10.31
C PRO A 136 19.03 -32.57 -11.73
N PRO A 137 19.15 -33.86 -12.15
CA PRO A 137 19.57 -34.18 -13.50
C PRO A 137 18.65 -33.46 -14.50
N PRO A 138 19.20 -32.86 -15.58
CA PRO A 138 18.37 -32.14 -16.54
C PRO A 138 17.33 -33.11 -17.10
N ALA A 139 16.06 -32.74 -17.00
CA ALA A 139 14.99 -33.51 -17.60
C ALA A 139 15.28 -33.70 -19.10
N PRO A 140 15.02 -34.89 -19.66
CA PRO A 140 15.18 -35.11 -21.09
C PRO A 140 14.34 -34.07 -21.83
N ARG A 141 15.00 -33.23 -22.63
CA ARG A 141 14.33 -32.26 -23.48
C ARG A 141 13.82 -32.98 -24.71
N GLU A 142 12.58 -33.45 -24.66
CA GLU A 142 11.86 -33.78 -25.88
C GLU A 142 11.47 -32.47 -26.57
N PHE A 143 12.26 -32.07 -27.57
CA PHE A 143 11.85 -31.01 -28.48
C PHE A 143 10.81 -31.58 -29.43
N VAL A 144 9.54 -31.37 -29.12
CA VAL A 144 8.46 -31.54 -30.09
C VAL A 144 8.56 -30.38 -31.09
N PRO A 145 8.83 -30.62 -32.38
CA PRO A 145 8.85 -29.56 -33.39
C PRO A 145 7.46 -28.89 -33.44
N LEU A 146 7.42 -27.56 -33.31
CA LEU A 146 6.18 -26.77 -33.28
C LEU A 146 5.58 -26.49 -34.68
N TRP A 147 6.15 -27.09 -35.72
CA TRP A 147 5.69 -26.94 -37.10
C TRP A 147 5.63 -28.32 -37.76
N THR A 148 4.41 -28.87 -37.84
CA THR A 148 4.05 -29.77 -38.93
C THR A 148 3.90 -28.90 -40.18
N GLU A 149 4.75 -29.13 -41.19
CA GLU A 149 4.50 -28.62 -42.53
C GLU A 149 3.21 -29.29 -43.06
N GLU A 150 2.06 -28.66 -42.81
CA GLU A 150 0.91 -28.85 -43.67
C GLU A 150 1.19 -28.11 -44.98
N GLY A 151 1.50 -28.87 -46.03
CA GLY A 151 1.42 -28.38 -47.40
C GLY A 151 2.60 -28.73 -48.28
N ALA A 152 2.68 -29.99 -48.72
CA ALA A 152 3.35 -30.36 -49.95
C ALA A 152 2.43 -31.24 -50.79
N HIS A 153 1.82 -30.60 -51.80
CA HIS A 153 1.19 -31.11 -53.02
C HIS A 153 -0.07 -31.99 -52.95
#